data_AF-A0A965UYH4-F1
#
_entry.id   AF-A0A965UYH4-F1
#
_cell.length_a   1.000
_cell.length_b   1.000
_cell.length_c   1.000
_cell.angle_alpha   90.00
_cell.angle_beta   90.00
_cell.angle_gamma   90.00
#
_symmetry.space_group_name_H-M   'P 1'
#
loop_
_entity.id
_entity.type
_entity.pdbx_description
1 polymer ?
#
loop_
_entity_poly.entity_id
_entity_poly.type
_entity_poly.pdbx_seq_one_letter_code
_entity_poly.pdbx_strand_id
1 'polypeptide(L)'
;MTEDSRSITGLILDSNEERRIRLKSATQLVPEFTKVTVAQTLRDAQEHIRTAEESWDIIFMSNEMDEATLGHFIESSKNTSSAADAAYILILNTKKKASSDIFSNMRIGIDGLLYQPYSIEQLMEIIDISAQLKQQTPGARESAAIQILLNDVIGQLDRLALLKKRGYDVKKGGIQLEKLCANLSKISPEELEGYFKTVVETFENAPLPTTLEKSLYKGPSQRVREMQERRLLQKLERF
;
A
#
# COMPACT_ATOMS: atom_id res chain seq x y z
N MET A 1 -12.85 -22.24 -24.38
CA MET A 1 -13.45 -21.93 -23.06
C MET A 1 -13.47 -20.43 -22.97
N THR A 2 -14.63 -19.83 -23.13
CA THR A 2 -14.85 -18.39 -22.91
C THR A 2 -14.68 -18.16 -21.42
N GLU A 3 -13.63 -17.44 -21.02
CA GLU A 3 -13.52 -16.90 -19.66
C GLU A 3 -14.81 -16.12 -19.40
N ASP A 4 -15.54 -16.51 -18.35
CA ASP A 4 -16.66 -15.72 -17.83
C ASP A 4 -16.08 -14.35 -17.47
N SER A 5 -16.30 -13.36 -18.32
CA SER A 5 -15.84 -12.00 -18.09
C SER A 5 -16.57 -11.48 -16.87
N ARG A 6 -15.87 -11.45 -15.73
CA ARG A 6 -16.42 -11.02 -14.46
C ARG A 6 -16.82 -9.54 -14.57
N SER A 7 -18.08 -9.25 -14.29
CA SER A 7 -18.61 -7.90 -14.24
C SER A 7 -18.21 -7.23 -12.92
N ILE A 8 -17.58 -6.06 -13.00
CA ILE A 8 -17.11 -5.25 -11.88
C ILE A 8 -17.90 -3.95 -11.81
N THR A 9 -18.46 -3.65 -10.64
CA THR A 9 -19.10 -2.37 -10.32
C THR A 9 -18.16 -1.49 -9.49
N GLY A 10 -18.01 -0.24 -9.90
CA GLY A 10 -17.08 0.71 -9.30
C GLY A 10 -17.76 2.01 -8.84
N LEU A 11 -17.34 2.54 -7.69
CA LEU A 11 -17.68 3.88 -7.23
C LEU A 11 -16.41 4.73 -7.12
N ILE A 12 -16.40 5.92 -7.73
CA ILE A 12 -15.28 6.87 -7.62
C ILE A 12 -15.70 8.04 -6.74
N LEU A 13 -15.06 8.17 -5.57
CA LEU A 13 -15.19 9.29 -4.66
C LEU A 13 -13.97 10.20 -4.74
N ASP A 14 -14.14 11.36 -5.37
CA ASP A 14 -13.10 12.39 -5.47
C ASP A 14 -13.76 13.75 -5.61
N SER A 15 -13.31 14.77 -4.88
CA SER A 15 -13.81 16.15 -4.98
C SER A 15 -13.38 16.83 -6.29
N ASN A 16 -12.24 16.42 -6.86
CA ASN A 16 -11.68 17.00 -8.07
C ASN A 16 -12.31 16.39 -9.34
N GLU A 17 -12.96 17.24 -10.14
CA GLU A 17 -13.67 16.83 -11.35
C GLU A 17 -12.75 16.21 -12.41
N GLU A 18 -11.59 16.80 -12.67
CA GLU A 18 -10.66 16.31 -13.68
C GLU A 18 -10.15 14.90 -13.33
N ARG A 19 -9.84 14.65 -12.05
CA ARG A 19 -9.40 13.33 -11.60
C ARG A 19 -10.52 12.30 -11.70
N ARG A 20 -11.76 12.64 -11.34
CA ARG A 20 -12.93 11.77 -11.52
C ARG A 20 -13.12 11.40 -12.99
N ILE A 21 -13.15 12.39 -13.88
CA ILE A 21 -13.34 12.18 -15.32
C ILE A 21 -12.24 11.28 -15.86
N ARG A 22 -10.98 11.59 -15.53
CA ARG A 22 -9.83 10.80 -16.00
C ARG A 22 -9.90 9.35 -15.52
N LEU A 23 -10.28 9.11 -14.26
CA LEU A 23 -10.32 7.75 -13.71
C LEU A 23 -11.48 6.98 -14.32
N LYS A 24 -12.65 7.62 -14.43
CA LYS A 24 -13.80 7.03 -15.12
C LYS A 24 -13.45 6.65 -16.55
N SER A 25 -12.82 7.54 -17.31
CA SER A 25 -12.37 7.24 -18.68
C SER A 25 -11.37 6.09 -18.73
N ALA A 26 -10.44 5.99 -17.78
CA ALA A 26 -9.50 4.87 -17.72
C ALA A 26 -10.20 3.54 -17.38
N THR A 27 -11.15 3.53 -16.45
CA THR A 27 -11.94 2.32 -16.15
C THR A 27 -12.76 1.84 -17.35
N GLN A 28 -13.23 2.74 -18.22
CA GLN A 28 -13.95 2.37 -19.45
C GLN A 28 -13.07 1.66 -20.49
N LEU A 29 -11.74 1.75 -20.37
CA LEU A 29 -10.81 1.02 -21.25
C LEU A 29 -10.60 -0.43 -20.78
N VAL A 30 -11.11 -0.79 -19.61
CA VAL A 30 -10.97 -2.12 -18.99
C VAL A 30 -12.33 -2.82 -19.07
N PRO A 31 -12.49 -3.85 -19.93
CA PRO A 31 -13.79 -4.46 -20.23
C PRO A 31 -14.56 -5.00 -19.02
N GLU A 32 -13.86 -5.37 -17.96
CA GLU A 32 -14.41 -5.92 -16.73
C GLU A 32 -15.25 -4.89 -15.96
N PHE A 33 -14.93 -3.60 -16.08
CA PHE A 33 -15.72 -2.53 -15.46
C PHE A 33 -17.01 -2.27 -16.25
N THR A 34 -18.10 -2.88 -15.82
CA THR A 34 -19.40 -2.75 -16.49
C THR A 34 -20.14 -1.48 -16.08
N LYS A 35 -20.00 -1.07 -14.81
CA LYS A 35 -20.72 0.08 -14.24
C LYS A 35 -19.84 0.86 -13.29
N VAL A 36 -19.54 2.11 -13.64
CA VAL A 36 -18.74 3.01 -12.80
C VAL A 36 -19.51 4.30 -12.52
N THR A 37 -19.86 4.49 -11.25
CA THR A 37 -20.55 5.67 -10.72
C THR A 37 -19.54 6.63 -10.10
N VAL A 38 -19.86 7.92 -10.09
CA VAL A 38 -19.00 8.96 -9.53
C VAL A 38 -19.74 9.70 -8.44
N ALA A 39 -19.04 10.01 -7.36
CA ALA A 39 -19.51 10.82 -6.24
C ALA A 39 -18.52 11.97 -6.00
N GLN A 40 -19.04 13.17 -5.76
CA GLN A 40 -18.21 14.36 -5.52
C GLN A 40 -17.90 14.55 -4.04
N THR A 41 -18.83 14.12 -3.19
CA THR A 41 -18.72 14.24 -1.74
C THR A 41 -18.95 12.90 -1.06
N LEU A 42 -18.46 12.77 0.18
CA LEU A 42 -18.70 11.60 1.02
C LEU A 42 -20.19 11.33 1.21
N ARG A 43 -20.99 12.39 1.35
CA ARG A 43 -22.45 12.26 1.49
C ARG A 43 -23.07 11.65 0.24
N ASP A 44 -22.67 12.11 -0.95
CA ASP A 44 -23.18 11.55 -2.21
C ASP A 44 -22.78 10.08 -2.36
N ALA A 45 -21.54 9.73 -1.98
CA ALA A 45 -21.07 8.35 -1.99
C ALA A 45 -21.88 7.47 -1.02
N GLN A 46 -22.15 7.95 0.19
CA GLN A 46 -22.99 7.23 1.17
C GLN A 46 -24.42 7.03 0.66
N GLU A 47 -25.00 8.03 0.00
CA GLU A 47 -26.32 7.90 -0.63
C GLU A 47 -26.32 6.85 -1.74
N HIS A 48 -25.30 6.85 -2.61
CA HIS A 48 -25.13 5.80 -3.63
C HIS A 48 -24.99 4.41 -3.03
N ILE A 49 -24.24 4.27 -1.94
CA ILE A 49 -24.07 2.98 -1.25
C ILE A 49 -25.40 2.52 -0.65
N ARG A 50 -26.11 3.40 0.05
CA ARG A 50 -27.37 3.07 0.74
C ARG A 50 -28.51 2.72 -0.23
N THR A 51 -28.57 3.39 -1.38
CA THR A 51 -29.65 3.22 -2.35
C THR A 51 -29.34 2.19 -3.43
N ALA A 52 -28.12 1.63 -3.45
CA ALA A 52 -27.74 0.63 -4.42
C ALA A 52 -28.51 -0.70 -4.21
N GLU A 53 -29.10 -1.19 -5.29
CA GLU A 53 -29.69 -2.54 -5.35
C GLU A 53 -28.61 -3.63 -5.52
N GLU A 54 -27.46 -3.26 -6.11
CA GLU A 54 -26.33 -4.15 -6.39
C GLU A 54 -25.17 -3.86 -5.42
N SER A 55 -24.35 -4.88 -5.16
CA SER A 55 -23.11 -4.72 -4.39
C SER A 55 -22.03 -4.00 -5.21
N TRP A 56 -21.24 -3.17 -4.55
CA TRP A 56 -20.02 -2.55 -5.07
C TRP A 56 -18.85 -3.53 -4.98
N ASP A 57 -18.12 -3.70 -6.07
CA ASP A 57 -16.86 -4.46 -6.05
C ASP A 57 -15.69 -3.59 -5.62
N ILE A 58 -15.63 -2.33 -6.08
CA ILE A 58 -14.51 -1.43 -5.85
C ILE A 58 -15.00 -0.02 -5.53
N ILE A 59 -14.43 0.61 -4.51
CA ILE A 59 -14.65 2.01 -4.14
C ILE A 59 -13.30 2.74 -4.19
N PHE A 60 -13.10 3.57 -5.21
CA PHE A 60 -11.93 4.42 -5.34
C PHE A 60 -12.13 5.71 -4.54
N MET A 61 -11.14 6.11 -3.74
CA MET A 61 -11.20 7.28 -2.86
C MET A 61 -10.01 8.19 -3.07
N SER A 62 -10.24 9.50 -3.15
CA SER A 62 -9.17 10.50 -3.21
C SER A 62 -8.41 10.60 -1.89
N ASN A 63 -7.10 10.87 -1.97
CA ASN A 63 -6.25 11.15 -0.82
C ASN A 63 -6.30 12.60 -0.30
N GLU A 64 -7.20 13.42 -0.81
CA GLU A 64 -7.41 14.79 -0.31
C GLU A 64 -8.23 14.84 0.98
N MET A 65 -8.94 13.76 1.30
CA MET A 65 -9.65 13.61 2.55
C MET A 65 -8.68 13.13 3.64
N ASP A 66 -8.88 13.59 4.87
CA ASP A 66 -8.07 13.13 5.99
C ASP A 66 -8.38 11.67 6.36
N GLU A 67 -7.39 11.03 6.99
CA GLU A 67 -7.42 9.61 7.33
C GLU A 67 -8.57 9.24 8.29
N ALA A 68 -8.91 10.11 9.24
CA ALA A 68 -9.98 9.85 10.19
C ALA A 68 -11.35 9.88 9.50
N THR A 69 -11.58 10.87 8.63
CA THR A 69 -12.79 10.96 7.83
C THR A 69 -12.95 9.76 6.90
N LEU A 70 -11.88 9.33 6.22
CA LEU A 70 -11.90 8.14 5.37
C LEU A 70 -12.18 6.87 6.19
N GLY A 71 -11.55 6.70 7.34
CA GLY A 71 -11.79 5.56 8.23
C GLY A 71 -13.25 5.45 8.65
N HIS A 72 -13.87 6.55 9.09
CA HIS A 72 -15.30 6.57 9.43
C HIS A 72 -16.21 6.28 8.23
N PHE A 73 -15.85 6.77 7.04
CA PHE A 73 -16.58 6.46 5.83
C PHE A 73 -16.51 4.98 5.48
N ILE A 74 -15.32 4.37 5.54
CA ILE A 74 -15.12 2.94 5.27
C ILE A 74 -15.90 2.10 6.27
N GLU A 75 -15.77 2.40 7.56
CA GLU A 75 -16.50 1.72 8.65
C GLU A 75 -18.02 1.79 8.46
N SER A 76 -18.57 2.99 8.22
CA SER A 76 -20.00 3.17 7.98
C SER A 76 -20.48 2.48 6.71
N SER A 77 -19.67 2.47 5.65
CA SER A 77 -19.98 1.80 4.39
C SER A 77 -19.96 0.28 4.52
N LYS A 78 -18.99 -0.28 5.26
CA LYS A 78 -18.90 -1.72 5.52
C LYS A 78 -20.07 -2.27 6.33
N ASN A 79 -20.78 -1.43 7.08
CA ASN A 79 -22.02 -1.79 7.76
C ASN A 79 -23.25 -1.89 6.82
N THR A 80 -23.08 -1.63 5.52
CA THR A 80 -24.13 -1.80 4.51
C THR A 80 -23.87 -3.04 3.67
N SER A 81 -24.92 -3.79 3.33
CA SER A 81 -24.79 -5.02 2.53
C SER A 81 -24.25 -4.79 1.12
N SER A 82 -24.44 -3.58 0.58
CA SER A 82 -23.97 -3.23 -0.76
C SER A 82 -22.48 -2.93 -0.80
N ALA A 83 -21.82 -2.59 0.32
CA ALA A 83 -20.40 -2.24 0.33
C ALA A 83 -19.56 -3.03 1.36
N ALA A 84 -20.14 -3.97 2.09
CA ALA A 84 -19.44 -4.81 3.07
C ALA A 84 -18.18 -5.49 2.50
N ASP A 85 -18.29 -6.00 1.27
CA ASP A 85 -17.23 -6.76 0.60
C ASP A 85 -16.48 -5.96 -0.49
N ALA A 86 -16.72 -4.64 -0.56
CA ALA A 86 -16.07 -3.79 -1.55
C ALA A 86 -14.58 -3.63 -1.25
N ALA A 87 -13.76 -3.54 -2.29
CA ALA A 87 -12.36 -3.16 -2.21
C ALA A 87 -12.24 -1.62 -2.10
N TYR A 88 -11.67 -1.13 -1.01
CA TYR A 88 -11.46 0.29 -0.79
C TYR A 88 -10.07 0.70 -1.29
N ILE A 89 -10.01 1.46 -2.39
CA ILE A 89 -8.77 1.78 -3.10
C ILE A 89 -8.44 3.26 -2.96
N LEU A 90 -7.31 3.60 -2.35
CA LEU A 90 -6.88 4.99 -2.21
C LEU A 90 -6.08 5.45 -3.44
N ILE A 91 -6.52 6.56 -4.04
CA ILE A 91 -5.87 7.20 -5.18
C ILE A 91 -4.80 8.17 -4.69
N LEU A 92 -3.55 8.01 -5.15
CA LEU A 92 -2.40 8.80 -4.74
C LEU A 92 -1.76 9.53 -5.92
N ASN A 93 -1.39 10.80 -5.74
CA ASN A 93 -0.79 11.63 -6.81
C ASN A 93 0.67 11.28 -7.15
N THR A 94 1.39 10.58 -6.28
CA THR A 94 2.83 10.30 -6.47
C THR A 94 3.18 8.88 -6.08
N LYS A 95 4.03 8.22 -6.87
CA LYS A 95 4.59 6.89 -6.58
C LYS A 95 5.55 6.88 -5.38
N LYS A 96 5.89 8.04 -4.81
CA LYS A 96 6.84 8.16 -3.70
C LYS A 96 6.09 8.30 -2.38
N LYS A 97 5.77 7.17 -1.75
CA LYS A 97 5.46 7.14 -0.32
C LYS A 97 6.26 6.06 0.38
N ALA A 98 6.61 6.35 1.63
CA ALA A 98 7.25 5.41 2.52
C ALA A 98 6.22 4.33 2.90
N SER A 99 6.67 3.10 3.08
CA SER A 99 5.80 1.98 3.47
C SER A 99 5.05 2.17 4.79
N SER A 100 5.52 3.08 5.64
CA SER A 100 4.77 3.60 6.78
C SER A 100 3.36 4.07 6.42
N ASP A 101 3.20 4.68 5.25
CA ASP A 101 1.92 5.22 4.79
C ASP A 101 1.01 4.11 4.27
N ILE A 102 1.57 3.01 3.76
CA ILE A 102 0.78 1.84 3.31
C ILE A 102 0.12 1.21 4.53
N PHE A 103 0.90 1.01 5.60
CA PHE A 103 0.40 0.43 6.84
C PHE A 103 -0.70 1.27 7.51
N SER A 104 -0.53 2.59 7.62
CA SER A 104 -1.56 3.45 8.22
C SER A 104 -2.86 3.42 7.42
N ASN A 105 -2.75 3.43 6.08
CA ASN A 105 -3.92 3.31 5.21
C ASN A 105 -4.63 1.96 5.36
N MET A 106 -3.89 0.86 5.43
CA MET A 106 -4.50 -0.47 5.61
C MET A 106 -5.23 -0.58 6.95
N ARG A 107 -4.72 0.06 8.01
CA ARG A 107 -5.37 0.10 9.33
C ARG A 107 -6.74 0.79 9.31
N ILE A 108 -6.96 1.78 8.46
CA ILE A 108 -8.29 2.40 8.29
C ILE A 108 -9.20 1.60 7.34
N GLY A 109 -8.75 0.42 6.90
CA GLY A 109 -9.52 -0.49 6.06
C GLY A 109 -9.38 -0.23 4.56
N ILE A 110 -8.34 0.47 4.12
CA ILE A 110 -7.98 0.57 2.69
C ILE A 110 -7.33 -0.73 2.25
N ASP A 111 -7.87 -1.33 1.20
CA ASP A 111 -7.43 -2.63 0.70
C ASP A 111 -6.35 -2.53 -0.39
N GLY A 112 -6.24 -1.38 -1.06
CA GLY A 112 -5.24 -1.18 -2.10
C GLY A 112 -4.96 0.28 -2.43
N LEU A 113 -3.91 0.51 -3.21
CA LEU A 113 -3.44 1.83 -3.59
C LEU A 113 -3.36 1.95 -5.10
N LEU A 114 -3.86 3.04 -5.65
CA LEU A 114 -3.75 3.36 -7.08
C LEU A 114 -2.98 4.67 -7.27
N TYR A 115 -1.87 4.61 -8.00
CA TYR A 115 -0.99 5.76 -8.19
C TYR A 115 -1.27 6.48 -9.51
N GLN A 116 -1.32 7.80 -9.49
CA GLN A 116 -1.39 8.64 -10.69
C GLN A 116 0.01 8.93 -11.27
N PRO A 117 0.16 8.95 -12.61
CA PRO A 117 -0.82 8.48 -13.61
C PRO A 117 -0.99 6.96 -13.53
N TYR A 118 -2.24 6.48 -13.63
CA TYR A 118 -2.57 5.05 -13.60
C TYR A 118 -2.41 4.41 -14.98
N SER A 119 -1.94 3.16 -15.00
CA SER A 119 -1.91 2.31 -16.19
C SER A 119 -3.07 1.31 -16.17
N ILE A 120 -3.37 0.73 -17.33
CA ILE A 120 -4.40 -0.32 -17.47
C ILE A 120 -4.03 -1.53 -16.62
N GLU A 121 -2.75 -1.90 -16.61
CA GLU A 121 -2.23 -3.02 -15.81
C GLU A 121 -2.49 -2.83 -14.31
N GLN A 122 -2.33 -1.61 -13.81
CA GLN A 122 -2.64 -1.30 -12.40
C GLN A 122 -4.13 -1.44 -12.10
N LEU A 123 -5.01 -1.06 -13.04
CA LEU A 123 -6.45 -1.23 -12.85
C LEU A 123 -6.85 -2.72 -12.86
N MET A 124 -6.21 -3.53 -13.71
CA MET A 124 -6.39 -4.99 -13.70
C MET A 124 -5.92 -5.61 -12.38
N GLU A 125 -4.76 -5.18 -11.86
CA GLU A 125 -4.26 -5.63 -10.55
C GLU A 125 -5.25 -5.29 -9.41
N ILE A 126 -5.87 -4.11 -9.45
CA ILE A 126 -6.92 -3.74 -8.49
C ILE A 126 -8.17 -4.64 -8.62
N ILE A 127 -8.54 -5.06 -9.83
CA ILE A 127 -9.64 -6.02 -10.03
C ILE A 127 -9.29 -7.36 -9.38
N ASP A 128 -8.07 -7.85 -9.57
CA ASP A 128 -7.60 -9.10 -8.96
C ASP A 128 -7.61 -9.01 -7.43
N ILE A 129 -7.18 -7.88 -6.88
CA ILE A 129 -7.27 -7.61 -5.45
C ILE A 129 -8.73 -7.69 -5.00
N SER A 130 -9.66 -7.00 -5.67
CA SER A 130 -11.09 -7.05 -5.31
C SER A 130 -11.68 -8.47 -5.37
N ALA A 131 -11.18 -9.29 -6.30
CA ALA A 131 -11.58 -10.68 -6.42
C ALA A 131 -11.11 -11.53 -5.24
N GLN A 132 -9.88 -11.33 -4.79
CA GLN A 132 -9.31 -12.01 -3.63
C GLN A 132 -9.98 -11.55 -2.33
N LEU A 133 -10.32 -10.27 -2.20
CA LEU A 133 -10.95 -9.74 -0.98
C LEU A 133 -12.30 -10.38 -0.69
N LYS A 134 -13.10 -10.71 -1.71
CA LYS A 134 -14.35 -11.47 -1.52
C LYS A 134 -14.13 -12.86 -0.92
N GLN A 135 -12.91 -13.39 -0.99
CA GLN A 135 -12.55 -14.71 -0.48
C GLN A 135 -11.77 -14.63 0.85
N GLN A 136 -11.24 -13.47 1.22
CA GLN A 136 -10.37 -13.30 2.38
C GLN A 136 -11.08 -12.67 3.58
N THR A 137 -10.84 -13.25 4.75
CA THR A 137 -11.28 -12.70 6.04
C THR A 137 -10.46 -11.45 6.41
N PRO A 138 -11.01 -10.51 7.21
CA PRO A 138 -10.30 -9.29 7.64
C PRO A 138 -8.90 -9.56 8.21
N GLY A 139 -8.73 -10.61 9.03
CA GLY A 139 -7.43 -10.94 9.64
C GLY A 139 -6.35 -11.37 8.65
N ALA A 140 -6.72 -11.91 7.48
CA ALA A 140 -5.73 -12.22 6.43
C ALA A 140 -5.13 -10.96 5.81
N ARG A 141 -5.94 -9.89 5.67
CA ARG A 141 -5.52 -8.60 5.10
C ARG A 141 -4.55 -7.88 6.03
N GLU A 142 -4.87 -7.87 7.32
CA GLU A 142 -4.00 -7.32 8.35
C GLU A 142 -2.66 -8.04 8.42
N SER A 143 -2.67 -9.38 8.34
CA SER A 143 -1.45 -10.19 8.29
C SER A 143 -0.57 -9.84 7.08
N ALA A 144 -1.16 -9.63 5.91
CA ALA A 144 -0.44 -9.21 4.71
C ALA A 144 0.17 -7.79 4.86
N ALA A 145 -0.57 -6.86 5.45
CA ALA A 145 -0.08 -5.50 5.74
C ALA A 145 1.14 -5.51 6.67
N ILE A 146 1.04 -6.33 7.72
CA ILE A 146 2.11 -6.56 8.69
C ILE A 146 3.34 -7.16 7.99
N GLN A 147 3.15 -8.17 7.13
CA GLN A 147 4.22 -8.80 6.37
C GLN A 147 4.99 -7.79 5.50
N ILE A 148 4.28 -6.88 4.84
CA ILE A 148 4.91 -5.81 4.02
C ILE A 148 5.76 -4.90 4.90
N LEU A 149 5.22 -4.42 6.02
CA LEU A 149 5.94 -3.53 6.94
C LEU A 149 7.17 -4.22 7.53
N LEU A 150 7.06 -5.51 7.87
CA LEU A 150 8.18 -6.31 8.37
C LEU A 150 9.29 -6.47 7.34
N ASN A 151 8.94 -6.77 6.09
CA ASN A 151 9.91 -6.87 5.01
C ASN A 151 10.70 -5.57 4.84
N ASP A 152 10.05 -4.42 4.97
CA ASP A 152 10.73 -3.13 4.90
C ASP A 152 11.61 -2.86 6.12
N VAL A 153 11.17 -3.21 7.32
CA VAL A 153 11.97 -3.08 8.54
C VAL A 153 13.23 -3.94 8.43
N ILE A 154 13.09 -5.20 8.01
CA ILE A 154 14.22 -6.12 7.80
C ILE A 154 15.16 -5.56 6.72
N GLY A 155 14.61 -5.14 5.58
CA GLY A 155 15.41 -4.56 4.50
C GLY A 155 16.17 -3.30 4.93
N GLN A 156 15.58 -2.43 5.76
CA GLN A 156 16.27 -1.26 6.31
C GLN A 156 17.33 -1.65 7.35
N LEU A 157 17.04 -2.63 8.21
CA LEU A 157 17.98 -3.13 9.20
C LEU A 157 19.24 -3.72 8.54
N ASP A 158 19.06 -4.54 7.50
CA ASP A 158 20.17 -5.13 6.73
C ASP A 158 21.03 -4.06 6.06
N ARG A 159 20.40 -3.04 5.48
CA ARG A 159 21.12 -1.89 4.90
C ARG A 159 21.94 -1.17 5.96
N LEU A 160 21.36 -0.91 7.13
CA LEU A 160 22.04 -0.22 8.22
C LEU A 160 23.19 -1.05 8.79
N ALA A 161 23.00 -2.35 8.96
CA ALA A 161 24.04 -3.28 9.39
C ALA A 161 25.21 -3.28 8.39
N LEU A 162 24.92 -3.31 7.08
CA LEU A 162 25.93 -3.25 6.03
C LEU A 162 26.70 -1.91 6.04
N LEU A 163 25.99 -0.78 6.15
CA LEU A 163 26.60 0.54 6.23
C LEU A 163 27.48 0.69 7.47
N LYS A 164 27.00 0.22 8.63
CA LYS A 164 27.75 0.24 9.90
C LYS A 164 29.01 -0.61 9.82
N LYS A 165 28.92 -1.84 9.30
CA LYS A 165 30.07 -2.73 9.06
C LYS A 165 31.13 -2.08 8.19
N ARG A 166 30.72 -1.19 7.27
CA ARG A 166 31.59 -0.43 6.37
C ARG A 166 32.09 0.90 6.93
N GLY A 167 31.74 1.24 8.17
CA GLY A 167 32.18 2.47 8.83
C GLY A 167 31.53 3.74 8.25
N TYR A 168 30.35 3.62 7.64
CA TYR A 168 29.53 4.78 7.28
C TYR A 168 28.69 5.25 8.48
N ASP A 169 28.25 6.51 8.43
CA ASP A 169 27.33 7.05 9.44
C ASP A 169 25.91 6.52 9.16
N VAL A 170 25.33 5.90 10.18
CA VAL A 170 23.99 5.29 10.11
C VAL A 170 22.92 6.14 10.78
N LYS A 171 23.25 7.31 11.36
CA LYS A 171 22.28 8.13 12.10
C LYS A 171 21.01 8.43 11.30
N LYS A 172 21.15 8.84 10.03
CA LYS A 172 19.99 9.18 9.18
C LYS A 172 19.10 7.97 8.89
N GLY A 173 19.71 6.83 8.57
CA GLY A 173 18.95 5.59 8.33
C GLY A 173 18.33 5.05 9.62
N GLY A 174 18.99 5.21 10.77
CA GLY A 174 18.47 4.84 12.08
C GLY A 174 17.17 5.57 12.41
N ILE A 175 17.10 6.89 12.14
CA ILE A 175 15.85 7.66 12.31
C ILE A 175 14.72 7.12 11.42
N GLN A 176 15.03 6.68 10.20
CA GLN A 176 14.02 6.09 9.31
C GLN A 176 13.55 4.72 9.82
N LEU A 177 14.47 3.87 10.29
CA LEU A 177 14.13 2.60 10.91
C LEU A 177 13.27 2.79 12.16
N GLU A 178 13.62 3.74 13.04
CA GLU A 178 12.83 4.08 14.23
C GLU A 178 11.40 4.48 13.87
N LYS A 179 11.22 5.27 12.80
CA LYS A 179 9.88 5.63 12.29
C LYS A 179 9.08 4.42 11.82
N LEU A 180 9.71 3.46 11.13
CA LEU A 180 9.05 2.23 10.71
C LEU A 180 8.67 1.37 11.92
N CYS A 181 9.58 1.20 12.87
CA CYS A 181 9.32 0.45 14.11
C CYS A 181 8.24 1.10 14.98
N ALA A 182 8.12 2.43 14.99
CA ALA A 182 7.07 3.14 15.71
C ALA A 182 5.66 2.87 15.17
N ASN A 183 5.52 2.30 13.97
CA ASN A 183 4.23 1.84 13.46
C ASN A 183 3.90 0.42 13.94
N LEU A 184 4.92 -0.43 14.12
CA LEU A 184 4.74 -1.77 14.70
C LEU A 184 4.25 -1.70 16.14
N SER A 185 4.67 -0.70 16.92
CA SER A 185 4.17 -0.52 18.29
C SER A 185 2.71 -0.11 18.39
N LYS A 186 2.04 0.18 17.26
CA LYS A 186 0.62 0.53 17.20
C LYS A 186 -0.28 -0.67 16.87
N ILE A 187 0.29 -1.85 16.62
CA ILE A 187 -0.45 -3.10 16.37
C ILE A 187 -1.26 -3.44 17.63
N SER A 188 -2.52 -3.84 17.46
CA SER A 188 -3.39 -4.13 18.59
C SER A 188 -2.98 -5.45 19.28
N PRO A 189 -3.31 -5.64 20.58
CA PRO A 189 -2.97 -6.89 21.27
C PRO A 189 -3.57 -8.15 20.64
N GLU A 190 -4.74 -8.01 19.99
CA GLU A 190 -5.46 -9.09 19.31
C GLU A 190 -4.74 -9.54 18.03
N GLU A 191 -4.01 -8.62 17.39
CA GLU A 191 -3.23 -8.85 16.17
C GLU A 191 -1.81 -9.39 16.45
N LEU A 192 -1.35 -9.35 17.71
CA LEU A 192 0.02 -9.72 18.07
C LEU A 192 0.37 -11.17 17.73
N GLU A 193 -0.58 -12.10 17.83
CA GLU A 193 -0.31 -13.51 17.52
C GLU A 193 0.01 -13.71 16.03
N GLY A 194 -0.83 -13.13 15.14
CA GLY A 194 -0.60 -13.13 13.70
C GLY A 194 0.70 -12.40 13.34
N TYR A 195 0.97 -11.27 14.00
CA TYR A 195 2.24 -10.56 13.88
C TYR A 195 3.44 -11.45 14.22
N PHE A 196 3.46 -12.09 15.40
CA PHE A 196 4.60 -12.90 15.82
C PHE A 196 4.84 -14.09 14.91
N LYS A 197 3.77 -14.75 14.47
CA LYS A 197 3.87 -15.84 13.49
C LYS A 197 4.54 -15.35 12.20
N THR A 198 4.06 -14.24 11.66
CA THR A 198 4.58 -13.61 10.45
C THR A 198 6.06 -13.21 10.61
N VAL A 199 6.43 -12.61 11.75
CA VAL A 199 7.82 -12.25 12.08
C VAL A 199 8.73 -13.47 12.07
N VAL A 200 8.33 -14.54 12.76
CA VAL A 200 9.12 -15.77 12.85
C VAL A 200 9.30 -16.37 11.46
N GLU A 201 8.22 -16.54 10.71
CA GLU A 201 8.28 -17.07 9.34
C GLU A 201 9.17 -16.21 8.43
N THR A 202 9.05 -14.88 8.49
CA THR A 202 9.87 -13.97 7.68
C THR A 202 11.34 -14.06 8.07
N PHE A 203 11.64 -14.12 9.37
CA PHE A 203 12.99 -14.18 9.88
C PHE A 203 13.67 -15.52 9.53
N GLU A 204 12.96 -16.64 9.69
CA GLU A 204 13.47 -17.97 9.35
C GLU A 204 13.75 -18.13 7.85
N ASN A 205 12.95 -17.47 7.00
CA ASN A 205 13.11 -17.48 5.56
C ASN A 205 13.98 -16.34 5.01
N ALA A 206 14.50 -15.45 5.88
CA ALA A 206 15.26 -14.30 5.44
C ALA A 206 16.59 -14.77 4.79
N PRO A 207 16.91 -14.27 3.58
CA PRO A 207 18.15 -14.63 2.93
C PRO A 207 19.35 -14.12 3.74
N LEU A 208 20.42 -14.91 3.78
CA LEU A 208 21.66 -14.45 4.41
C LEU A 208 22.14 -13.16 3.73
N PRO A 209 22.59 -12.14 4.49
CA PRO A 209 23.03 -10.89 3.93
C PRO A 209 24.11 -11.11 2.88
N THR A 210 23.89 -10.64 1.65
CA THR A 210 24.82 -10.83 0.55
C THR A 210 26.14 -10.14 0.89
N THR A 211 27.23 -10.89 0.96
CA THR A 211 28.57 -10.32 1.13
C THR A 211 28.98 -9.59 -0.13
N LEU A 212 28.56 -8.34 -0.29
CA LEU A 212 29.04 -7.47 -1.36
C LEU A 212 30.55 -7.26 -1.18
N GLU A 213 31.31 -7.65 -2.19
CA GLU A 213 32.77 -7.66 -2.22
C GLU A 213 33.43 -6.38 -1.71
N LYS A 214 34.61 -6.55 -1.11
CA LYS A 214 35.43 -5.55 -0.39
C LYS A 214 35.91 -4.43 -1.31
N SER A 215 35.08 -3.42 -1.56
CA SER A 215 35.54 -2.13 -2.08
C SER A 215 35.20 -1.02 -1.08
N LEU A 216 35.84 -1.05 0.09
CA LEU A 216 35.86 0.12 0.97
C LEU A 216 36.88 1.10 0.40
N TYR A 217 36.45 2.27 -0.08
CA TYR A 217 37.40 3.30 -0.50
C TYR A 217 38.18 3.82 0.70
N LYS A 218 39.49 3.58 0.68
CA LYS A 218 40.44 4.02 1.73
C LYS A 218 41.15 5.34 1.39
N GLY A 219 40.82 5.98 0.27
CA GLY A 219 41.49 7.21 -0.15
C GLY A 219 41.09 8.42 0.73
N PRO A 220 41.92 9.49 0.76
CA PRO A 220 41.73 10.63 1.66
C PRO A 220 40.56 11.55 1.26
N SER A 221 40.04 11.44 0.03
CA SER A 221 38.99 12.34 -0.47
C SER A 221 37.62 12.02 0.14
N GLN A 222 37.12 12.92 0.98
CA GLN A 222 35.77 12.86 1.56
C GLN A 222 34.68 12.89 0.49
N ARG A 223 34.84 13.72 -0.54
CA ARG A 223 33.89 13.82 -1.68
C ARG A 223 33.73 12.49 -2.43
N VAL A 224 34.82 11.75 -2.63
CA VAL A 224 34.78 10.44 -3.31
C VAL A 224 34.08 9.40 -2.42
N ARG A 225 34.33 9.44 -1.10
CA ARG A 225 33.66 8.59 -0.12
C ARG A 225 32.15 8.82 -0.11
N GLU A 226 31.70 10.07 -0.07
CA GLU A 226 30.29 10.46 -0.13
C GLU A 226 29.63 10.07 -1.46
N MET A 227 30.34 10.23 -2.59
CA MET A 227 29.83 9.81 -3.90
C MET A 227 29.65 8.29 -3.99
N GLN A 228 30.60 7.50 -3.46
CA GLN A 228 30.49 6.05 -3.41
C GLN A 228 29.37 5.59 -2.47
N GLU A 229 29.22 6.24 -1.31
CA GLU A 229 28.11 6.01 -0.39
C GLU A 229 26.76 6.25 -1.08
N ARG A 230 26.62 7.38 -1.79
CA ARG A 230 25.40 7.70 -2.55
C ARG A 230 25.13 6.67 -3.65
N ARG A 231 26.16 6.21 -4.37
CA ARG A 231 26.01 5.14 -5.38
C ARG A 231 25.62 3.80 -4.75
N LEU A 232 26.15 3.49 -3.57
CA LEU A 232 25.81 2.27 -2.84
C LEU A 232 24.35 2.31 -2.38
N LEU A 233 23.91 3.43 -1.82
CA LEU A 233 22.52 3.66 -1.44
C LEU A 233 21.57 3.52 -2.63
N GLN A 234 21.91 4.13 -3.79
CA GLN A 234 21.11 3.97 -5.01
C GLN A 234 21.04 2.53 -5.53
N LYS A 235 22.11 1.73 -5.33
CA LYS A 235 22.07 0.31 -5.67
C LYS A 235 21.17 -0.46 -4.70
N LEU A 236 21.23 -0.15 -3.41
CA LEU A 236 20.40 -0.74 -2.36
C LEU A 236 18.92 -0.32 -2.44
N GLU A 237 18.60 0.79 -3.10
CA GLU A 237 17.21 1.22 -3.36
C GLU A 237 16.55 0.50 -4.55
N ARG A 238 17.32 -0.23 -5.36
CA ARG A 238 16.82 -0.96 -6.55
C ARG A 238 16.52 -2.44 -6.28
N PHE A 239 16.85 -2.93 -5.09
CA PHE A 239 16.55 -4.27 -4.60
C PHE A 239 15.53 -4.15 -3.46
#